data_AF-H0ADR8-F1
#
_entry.id   AF-H0ADR8-F1
#
_cell.length_a   1.000
_cell.length_b   1.000
_cell.length_c   1.000
_cell.angle_alpha   90.00
_cell.angle_beta   90.00
_cell.angle_gamma   90.00
#
_symmetry.space_group_name_H-M   'P 1'
#
loop_
_entity.id
_entity.type
_entity.pdbx_description
1 polymer ?
#
loop_
_entity_poly.entity_id
_entity_poly.type
_entity_poly.pdbx_seq_one_letter_code
_entity_poly.pdbx_strand_id
1 'polypeptide(L)' 'MYDRILIPTDGSKGAEAAVEHAAVIAEKFDAEVHIIYVVDVRVRTTSDLWANIMGRVPQNRRKFYKPDSG' A
#
# COMPACT_ATOMS: atom_id res chain seq x y z
N MET A 1 -16.11 1.09 24.12
CA MET A 1 -16.51 1.34 22.71
C MET A 1 -15.26 1.82 21.98
N TYR A 2 -15.15 1.60 20.67
CA TYR A 2 -14.02 2.10 19.89
C TYR A 2 -14.43 3.40 19.21
N ASP A 3 -13.65 4.45 19.39
CA ASP A 3 -13.87 5.73 18.70
C ASP A 3 -12.98 5.85 17.45
N ARG A 4 -11.88 5.09 17.40
CA ARG A 4 -10.89 5.08 16.31
C ARG A 4 -10.35 3.69 16.05
N ILE A 5 -10.21 3.33 14.78
CA ILE A 5 -9.68 2.07 14.30
C ILE A 5 -8.47 2.36 13.41
N LEU A 6 -7.33 1.75 13.71
CA LEU A 6 -6.12 1.84 12.88
C LEU A 6 -5.91 0.52 12.14
N ILE A 7 -5.78 0.60 10.81
CA ILE A 7 -5.55 -0.54 9.94
C ILE A 7 -4.19 -0.38 9.25
N PRO A 8 -3.17 -1.17 9.62
CA PRO A 8 -1.98 -1.28 8.81
C PRO A 8 -2.30 -2.08 7.55
N THR A 9 -1.89 -1.58 6.40
CA THR A 9 -1.98 -2.30 5.13
C THR A 9 -0.60 -2.44 4.50
N ASP A 10 -0.36 -3.61 3.92
CA ASP A 10 0.80 -3.94 3.08
C ASP A 10 0.36 -4.20 1.61
N GLY A 11 -0.92 -3.98 1.30
CA GLY A 11 -1.50 -4.25 -0.02
C GLY A 11 -1.79 -5.73 -0.29
N SER A 12 -1.61 -6.63 0.68
CA SER A 12 -1.94 -8.05 0.52
C SER A 12 -3.44 -8.32 0.60
N LYS A 13 -3.88 -9.48 0.09
CA LYS A 13 -5.27 -9.95 0.26
C LYS A 13 -5.68 -10.09 1.73
N GLY A 14 -4.73 -10.40 2.61
CA GLY A 14 -4.99 -10.45 4.06
C GLY A 14 -5.30 -9.07 4.63
N ALA A 15 -4.57 -8.04 4.19
CA ALA A 15 -4.85 -6.66 4.56
C ALA A 15 -6.19 -6.17 3.99
N GLU A 16 -6.55 -6.58 2.77
CA GLU A 16 -7.86 -6.28 2.17
C GLU A 16 -9.02 -6.85 3.02
N ALA A 17 -8.93 -8.13 3.42
CA ALA A 17 -9.92 -8.74 4.31
C ALA A 17 -10.00 -8.05 5.70
N ALA A 18 -8.87 -7.56 6.22
CA ALA A 18 -8.85 -6.80 7.46
C ALA A 18 -9.59 -5.46 7.34
N VAL A 19 -9.52 -4.80 6.19
CA VAL A 19 -10.27 -3.57 5.89
C VAL A 19 -11.78 -3.84 5.88
N GLU A 20 -12.22 -4.91 5.21
CA GLU A 20 -13.63 -5.31 5.20
C GLU A 20 -14.18 -5.53 6.61
N HIS A 21 -13.42 -6.23 7.45
CA HIS A 21 -13.84 -6.48 8.83
C HIS A 21 -13.88 -5.21 9.68
N ALA A 22 -12.89 -4.33 9.54
CA ALA A 22 -12.83 -3.07 10.27
C ALA A 22 -13.97 -2.11 9.88
N ALA A 23 -14.40 -2.12 8.62
CA ALA A 23 -15.54 -1.31 8.15
C ALA A 23 -16.83 -1.67 8.93
N VAL A 24 -17.11 -2.97 9.10
CA VAL A 24 -18.27 -3.44 9.88
C VAL A 24 -18.21 -2.97 11.35
N ILE A 25 -17.03 -2.96 11.94
CA ILE A 25 -16.83 -2.50 13.32
C ILE A 25 -17.03 -0.97 13.41
N ALA A 26 -16.49 -0.23 12.44
CA ALA A 26 -16.62 1.22 12.38
C ALA A 26 -18.08 1.65 12.25
N GLU A 27 -18.85 1.03 11.35
CA GLU A 27 -20.28 1.30 11.19
C GLU A 27 -21.07 1.01 12.48
N LYS A 28 -20.75 -0.09 13.17
CA LYS A 28 -21.44 -0.46 14.41
C LYS A 28 -21.21 0.53 15.54
N PHE A 29 -20.05 1.18 15.56
CA PHE A 29 -19.62 2.00 16.69
C PHE A 29 -19.44 3.49 16.35
N ASP A 30 -19.79 3.91 15.14
CA ASP A 30 -19.56 5.27 14.62
C ASP A 30 -18.09 5.70 14.78
N ALA A 31 -17.17 4.79 14.48
CA ALA A 31 -15.73 4.97 14.72
C ALA A 31 -15.01 5.52 13.47
N GLU A 32 -14.01 6.38 13.69
CA GLU A 32 -13.14 6.87 12.62
C GLU A 32 -12.12 5.79 12.21
N VAL A 33 -11.90 5.61 10.91
CA VAL A 33 -10.94 4.64 10.38
C VAL A 33 -9.71 5.36 9.83
N HIS A 34 -8.53 4.99 10.33
CA HIS A 34 -7.24 5.41 9.82
C HIS A 34 -6.52 4.24 9.16
N ILE A 35 -6.00 4.44 7.96
CA ILE A 35 -5.24 3.43 7.23
C ILE A 35 -3.78 3.90 7.12
N ILE A 36 -2.84 3.02 7.46
CA ILE A 36 -1.40 3.31 7.36
C ILE A 36 -0.70 2.25 6.50
N TYR A 37 0.16 2.73 5.59
CA TYR A 37 1.10 1.90 4.85
C TYR A 37 2.52 2.32 5.23
N VAL A 38 3.36 1.37 5.61
CA VAL A 38 4.74 1.65 6.01
C VAL A 38 5.68 1.32 4.86
N VAL A 39 6.33 2.35 4.32
CA VAL A 39 7.42 2.18 3.34
C VAL A 39 8.74 2.04 4.09
N ASP A 40 9.53 1.01 3.78
CA ASP A 40 10.92 0.98 4.21
C ASP A 40 11.71 2.01 3.39
N VAL A 41 12.19 3.07 4.06
CA VAL A 41 12.95 4.17 3.45
C VAL A 41 14.47 3.98 3.52
N ARG A 42 14.97 2.78 3.87
CA ARG A 42 16.40 2.39 3.69
C ARG A 42 16.77 2.19 2.22
N VAL A 43 16.07 2.92 1.38
CA VAL A 43 16.20 2.98 -0.05
C VAL A 43 17.45 3.76 -0.39
N ARG A 44 18.36 3.10 -1.12
CA ARG A 44 19.58 3.75 -1.62
C ARG A 44 19.33 4.45 -2.95
N THR A 45 18.25 4.10 -3.66
CA THR A 45 17.92 4.63 -4.99
C THR A 45 16.40 4.81 -5.19
N THR A 46 15.95 5.80 -5.96
CA THR A 46 14.52 5.98 -6.27
C THR A 46 13.83 4.69 -6.77
N SER A 47 14.57 3.80 -7.43
CA SER A 47 14.09 2.48 -7.86
C SER A 47 13.64 1.57 -6.71
N ASP A 48 14.28 1.62 -5.54
CA ASP A 48 13.90 0.77 -4.40
C ASP A 48 12.61 1.28 -3.72
N LEU A 49 12.36 2.61 -3.75
CA LEU A 49 11.10 3.21 -3.28
C LEU A 49 9.94 2.75 -4.15
N TRP A 50 10.11 2.78 -5.47
CA TRP A 50 9.10 2.30 -6.41
C TRP A 50 8.82 0.81 -6.27
N ALA A 51 9.84 -0.01 -6.01
CA ALA A 51 9.65 -1.44 -5.77
C ALA A 51 8.88 -1.73 -4.48
N ASN A 52 9.08 -0.91 -3.45
CA ASN A 52 8.33 -1.02 -2.19
C ASN A 52 6.87 -0.59 -2.37
N ILE A 53 6.61 0.56 -3.01
CA ILE A 53 5.26 1.13 -3.17
C ILE A 53 4.41 0.36 -4.18
N MET A 54 4.97 0.00 -5.34
CA MET A 54 4.21 -0.58 -6.45
C MET A 54 4.25 -2.12 -6.47
N GLY A 55 5.01 -2.74 -5.55
CA GLY A 55 5.36 -4.14 -5.62
C GLY A 55 6.37 -4.41 -6.75
N ARG A 56 7.53 -4.97 -6.36
CA ARG A 56 8.62 -5.53 -7.19
C ARG A 56 8.49 -5.24 -8.70
N VAL A 57 9.01 -4.09 -9.14
CA VAL A 57 9.30 -3.85 -10.56
C VAL A 57 10.28 -4.94 -11.02
N PRO A 58 9.98 -5.73 -12.07
CA PRO A 58 10.92 -6.71 -12.58
C PRO A 58 12.22 -6.02 -12.98
N GLN A 59 13.36 -6.46 -12.45
CA GLN A 59 14.70 -5.93 -12.73
C GLN A 59 15.13 -6.05 -14.21
N ASN A 60 14.27 -6.57 -15.09
CA ASN A 60 14.56 -6.74 -16.50
C ASN A 60 14.33 -5.42 -17.26
N ARG A 61 15.21 -4.46 -16.99
CA ARG A 61 15.25 -3.08 -17.48
C ARG A 61 15.56 -2.94 -18.97
N ARG A 62 15.17 -3.90 -19.82
CA ARG A 62 15.60 -3.97 -21.24
C ARG A 62 14.52 -3.70 -22.28
N LYS A 63 13.23 -3.54 -21.91
CA LYS A 63 12.17 -3.48 -22.92
C LYS A 63 11.00 -2.51 -22.66
N PHE A 64 11.12 -1.52 -21.79
CA PHE A 64 10.03 -0.53 -21.70
C PHE A 64 10.54 0.91 -21.72
N TYR A 65 9.93 1.66 -22.64
CA TYR A 65 10.19 3.02 -23.10
C TYR A 65 11.35 3.22 -24.11
N LYS A 66 10.99 3.16 -25.40
CA LYS A 66 11.62 4.03 -26.40
C LYS A 66 10.74 5.28 -26.49
N PRO A 67 11.24 6.49 -26.20
CA PRO A 67 10.57 7.69 -26.64
C PRO A 67 10.62 7.72 -28.16
N ASP A 68 9.47 7.81 -28.80
CA ASP A 68 9.38 8.06 -30.23
C ASP A 68 10.04 9.41 -30.51
N SER A 69 11.24 9.37 -31.10
CA SER A 69 11.91 10.54 -31.65
C SER A 69 11.41 10.71 -33.09
N GLY A 70 10.42 11.58 -33.26
CA GLY A 70 9.85 11.96 -34.56
C GLY A 70 8.40 12.38 -34.46
#